data_AF-A0AAU5U8G5-F1
#
_entry.id   AF-A0AAU5U8G5-F1
#
_cell.length_a   1.000
_cell.length_b   1.000
_cell.length_c   1.000
_cell.angle_alpha   90.00
_cell.angle_beta   90.00
_cell.angle_gamma   90.00
#
_symmetry.space_group_name_H-M   'P 1'
#
loop_
_entity.id
_entity.type
_entity.pdbx_description
1 polymer ?
#
loop_
_entity_poly.entity_id
_entity_poly.type
_entity_poly.pdbx_seq_one_letter_code
_entity_poly.pdbx_strand_id
1 'polypeptide(L)'
;MATTGARSQAEVVARHRANLEAFVLRARRVEAHSLAADWDELVALAGATYTVTVLETGEAHFRQELPAEEVVESAAARIRPLLLETDACSYLKALAGVGFFCRAMPDDKTWVKGARTEWRDRTGSAAPTRETGYQVMIGNPLTGQAADLDDQRLAMAWIYGDVVHHDTERLKETDPFGLSERFRAAAPLVAWVMVRAIELLNYVRALQEYGALELQPEVFDQEVVLQSTSWEHTGRVYSAPVGTPAPVDALTPVGEGWTPLSGNAVLQQAEE
;
A
#
# COMPACT_ATOMS: atom_id res chain seq x y z
N MET A 1 -17.29 1.37 -39.89
CA MET A 1 -18.14 1.85 -38.77
C MET A 1 -18.01 0.82 -37.65
N ALA A 2 -17.34 1.18 -36.57
CA ALA A 2 -17.08 0.28 -35.45
C ALA A 2 -18.31 0.21 -34.54
N THR A 3 -18.85 -0.98 -34.36
CA THR A 3 -19.88 -1.31 -33.37
C THR A 3 -19.22 -1.40 -32.00
N THR A 4 -19.40 -0.38 -31.17
CA THR A 4 -19.05 -0.41 -29.76
C THR A 4 -19.95 -1.44 -29.06
N GLY A 5 -19.40 -2.63 -28.81
CA GLY A 5 -20.12 -3.73 -28.17
C GLY A 5 -20.54 -3.37 -26.74
N ALA A 6 -21.84 -3.42 -26.47
CA ALA A 6 -22.34 -3.36 -25.10
C ALA A 6 -21.81 -4.59 -24.33
N ARG A 7 -21.02 -4.35 -23.27
CA ARG A 7 -20.57 -5.43 -22.37
C ARG A 7 -21.76 -6.15 -21.78
N SER A 8 -21.70 -7.48 -21.72
CA SER A 8 -22.77 -8.25 -21.10
C SER A 8 -22.86 -7.94 -19.59
N GLN A 9 -24.06 -8.04 -19.01
CA GLN A 9 -24.26 -7.83 -17.58
C GLN A 9 -23.38 -8.78 -16.73
N ALA A 10 -23.16 -10.00 -17.22
CA ALA A 10 -22.27 -10.98 -16.60
C ALA A 10 -20.81 -10.50 -16.56
N GLU A 11 -20.29 -9.92 -17.63
CA GLU A 11 -18.93 -9.33 -17.65
C GLU A 11 -18.78 -8.19 -16.66
N VAL A 12 -19.82 -7.35 -16.52
CA VAL A 12 -19.80 -6.23 -15.57
C VAL A 12 -19.74 -6.74 -14.13
N VAL A 13 -20.58 -7.72 -13.79
CA VAL A 13 -20.59 -8.38 -12.47
C VAL A 13 -19.22 -9.02 -12.18
N ALA A 14 -18.71 -9.83 -13.10
CA ALA A 14 -17.43 -10.52 -12.95
C ALA A 14 -16.27 -9.55 -12.71
N ARG A 15 -16.24 -8.43 -13.43
CA ARG A 15 -15.21 -7.40 -13.26
C ARG A 15 -15.28 -6.70 -11.90
N HIS A 16 -16.48 -6.35 -11.42
CA HIS A 16 -16.62 -5.74 -10.10
C HIS A 16 -16.23 -6.71 -8.98
N ARG A 17 -16.56 -8.00 -9.14
CA ARG A 17 -16.14 -9.06 -8.23
C ARG A 17 -14.62 -9.21 -8.21
N ALA A 18 -13.99 -9.35 -9.37
CA ALA A 18 -12.54 -9.48 -9.49
C ALA A 18 -11.77 -8.28 -8.89
N ASN A 19 -12.27 -7.06 -9.07
CA ASN A 19 -11.66 -5.88 -8.46
C ASN A 19 -11.79 -5.88 -6.93
N LEU A 20 -12.93 -6.31 -6.39
CA LEU A 20 -13.12 -6.45 -4.93
C LEU A 20 -12.20 -7.54 -4.36
N GLU A 21 -12.09 -8.69 -5.03
CA GLU A 21 -11.19 -9.77 -4.62
C GLU A 21 -9.72 -9.30 -4.63
N ALA A 22 -9.27 -8.64 -5.70
CA ALA A 22 -7.93 -8.05 -5.76
C ALA A 22 -7.71 -7.00 -4.67
N PHE A 23 -8.72 -6.17 -4.37
CA PHE A 23 -8.68 -5.22 -3.26
C PHE A 23 -8.56 -5.91 -1.91
N VAL A 24 -9.36 -6.94 -1.62
CA VAL A 24 -9.32 -7.68 -0.35
C VAL A 24 -7.92 -8.21 -0.08
N LEU A 25 -7.29 -8.84 -1.06
CA LEU A 25 -5.92 -9.34 -0.93
C LEU A 25 -4.93 -8.24 -0.62
N ARG A 26 -5.06 -7.10 -1.31
CA ARG A 26 -4.16 -5.98 -1.10
C ARG A 26 -4.37 -5.32 0.26
N ALA A 27 -5.63 -5.11 0.66
CA ALA A 27 -5.99 -4.48 1.92
C ALA A 27 -5.59 -5.35 3.12
N ARG A 28 -5.68 -6.68 3.02
CA ARG A 28 -5.16 -7.58 4.07
C ARG A 28 -3.64 -7.46 4.26
N ARG A 29 -2.88 -7.17 3.19
CA ARG A 29 -1.44 -6.85 3.32
C ARG A 29 -1.18 -5.52 4.03
N VAL A 30 -2.08 -4.56 3.84
CA VAL A 30 -2.02 -3.25 4.51
C VAL A 30 -2.38 -3.39 5.99
N GLU A 31 -3.46 -4.11 6.29
CA GLU A 31 -3.89 -4.44 7.65
C GLU A 31 -2.81 -5.18 8.45
N ALA A 32 -2.10 -6.12 7.83
CA ALA A 32 -1.04 -6.88 8.48
C ALA A 32 0.31 -6.12 8.61
N HIS A 33 0.36 -4.83 8.25
CA HIS A 33 1.59 -4.04 8.35
C HIS A 33 1.88 -3.61 9.79
N SER A 34 3.15 -3.48 10.17
CA SER A 34 3.54 -3.07 11.53
C SER A 34 2.99 -1.69 11.93
N LEU A 35 2.88 -0.75 10.98
CA LEU A 35 2.26 0.56 11.23
C LEU A 35 0.76 0.49 11.55
N ALA A 36 0.10 -0.62 11.24
CA ALA A 36 -1.30 -0.89 11.59
C ALA A 36 -1.45 -1.78 12.83
N ALA A 37 -0.35 -2.12 13.52
CA ALA A 37 -0.40 -2.98 14.71
C ALA A 37 -1.16 -2.33 15.87
N ASP A 38 -1.08 -1.00 16.00
CA ASP A 38 -1.91 -0.20 16.89
C ASP A 38 -2.84 0.69 16.05
N TRP A 39 -4.15 0.44 16.17
CA TRP A 39 -5.17 1.17 15.42
C TRP A 39 -5.27 2.64 15.83
N ASP A 40 -5.18 2.93 17.13
CA ASP A 40 -5.36 4.28 17.64
C ASP A 40 -4.15 5.15 17.28
N GLU A 41 -2.93 4.60 17.33
CA GLU A 41 -1.73 5.28 16.84
C GLU A 41 -1.78 5.53 15.32
N LEU A 42 -2.26 4.57 14.53
CA LEU A 42 -2.43 4.74 13.08
C LEU A 42 -3.42 5.87 12.76
N VAL A 43 -4.56 5.91 13.46
CA VAL A 43 -5.59 6.95 13.29
C VAL A 43 -5.06 8.31 13.76
N ALA A 44 -4.33 8.37 14.86
CA ALA A 44 -3.70 9.61 15.33
C ALA A 44 -2.68 10.14 14.31
N LEU A 45 -1.84 9.27 13.74
CA LEU A 45 -0.89 9.62 12.69
C LEU A 45 -1.61 10.13 11.43
N ALA A 46 -2.71 9.50 11.02
CA ALA A 46 -3.55 9.95 9.90
C ALA A 46 -4.17 11.35 10.14
N GLY A 47 -4.37 11.72 11.40
CA GLY A 47 -4.83 13.05 11.82
C GLY A 47 -3.77 14.15 11.74
N ALA A 48 -2.51 13.82 11.45
CA ALA A 48 -1.39 14.76 11.36
C ALA A 48 -1.21 15.62 12.63
N THR A 49 -1.38 15.03 13.82
CA THR A 49 -1.29 15.77 15.08
C THR A 49 0.12 16.33 15.33
N TYR A 50 0.21 17.58 15.77
CA TYR A 50 1.44 18.22 16.22
C TYR A 50 1.20 19.01 17.51
N THR A 51 2.24 19.17 18.30
CA THR A 51 2.21 20.00 19.51
C THR A 51 2.74 21.39 19.18
N VAL A 52 2.00 22.43 19.58
CA VAL A 52 2.44 23.82 19.50
C VAL A 52 2.68 24.33 20.91
N THR A 53 3.89 24.77 21.20
CA THR A 53 4.25 25.44 22.47
C THR A 53 4.56 26.89 22.17
N VAL A 54 3.72 27.80 22.65
CA VAL A 54 3.94 29.25 22.52
C VAL A 54 4.70 29.74 23.76
N LEU A 55 5.86 30.35 23.55
CA LEU A 55 6.70 30.93 24.59
C LEU A 55 6.22 32.34 24.96
N GLU A 56 6.62 32.81 26.15
CA GLU A 56 6.32 34.16 26.62
C GLU A 56 6.87 35.27 25.70
N THR A 57 7.90 34.96 24.91
CA THR A 57 8.49 35.85 23.90
C THR A 57 7.60 36.03 22.66
N GLY A 58 6.52 35.26 22.53
CA GLY A 58 5.70 35.17 21.32
C GLY A 58 6.23 34.22 20.26
N GLU A 59 7.38 33.57 20.50
CA GLU A 59 7.88 32.49 19.64
C GLU A 59 7.05 31.21 19.83
N ALA A 60 6.87 30.44 18.76
CA ALA A 60 6.14 29.17 18.81
C ALA A 60 7.04 28.00 18.37
N HIS A 61 7.09 26.96 19.18
CA HIS A 61 7.72 25.70 18.85
C HIS A 61 6.68 24.69 18.36
N PHE A 62 6.89 24.22 17.14
CA PHE A 62 6.09 23.15 16.54
C PHE A 62 6.87 21.84 16.67
N ARG A 63 6.25 20.82 17.25
CA ARG A 63 6.84 19.49 17.39
C ARG A 63 5.90 18.45 16.81
N GLN A 64 6.44 17.65 15.91
CA GLN A 64 5.76 16.51 15.31
C GLN A 64 6.70 15.31 15.38
N GLU A 65 6.23 14.22 15.98
CA GLU A 65 6.94 12.95 16.01
C GLU A 65 6.34 12.05 14.95
N LEU A 66 7.18 11.45 14.11
CA LEU A 66 6.76 10.57 13.02
C LEU A 66 7.46 9.22 13.14
N PRO A 67 6.86 8.12 12.63
CA PRO A 67 7.53 6.83 12.59
C PRO A 67 8.84 6.87 11.80
N ALA A 68 9.70 5.88 12.00
CA ALA A 68 10.91 5.74 11.20
C ALA A 68 10.60 5.67 9.69
N GLU A 69 11.44 6.30 8.87
CA GLU A 69 11.23 6.41 7.43
C GLU A 69 11.00 5.04 6.76
N GLU A 70 11.84 4.06 7.06
CA GLU A 70 11.74 2.69 6.54
C GLU A 70 10.38 2.02 6.81
N VAL A 71 9.74 2.34 7.95
CA VAL A 71 8.40 1.82 8.29
C VAL A 71 7.35 2.47 7.42
N VAL A 72 7.45 3.79 7.20
CA VAL A 72 6.52 4.54 6.34
C VAL A 72 6.73 4.16 4.87
N GLU A 73 7.96 3.93 4.42
CA GLU A 73 8.28 3.47 3.05
C GLU A 73 7.66 2.09 2.79
N SER A 74 7.83 1.17 3.73
CA SER A 74 7.24 -0.17 3.71
C SER A 74 5.71 -0.11 3.64
N ALA A 75 5.08 0.82 4.35
CA ALA A 75 3.64 1.10 4.27
C ALA A 75 3.25 1.71 2.92
N ALA A 76 3.98 2.72 2.45
CA ALA A 76 3.76 3.40 1.16
C ALA A 76 3.80 2.41 -0.01
N ALA A 77 4.79 1.51 -0.01
CA ALA A 77 4.91 0.43 -0.97
C ALA A 77 3.68 -0.48 -0.97
N ARG A 78 3.07 -0.74 0.21
CA ARG A 78 1.84 -1.54 0.36
C ARG A 78 0.59 -0.80 -0.11
N ILE A 79 0.45 0.50 0.13
CA ILE A 79 -0.75 1.22 -0.29
C ILE A 79 -0.74 1.66 -1.75
N ARG A 80 0.43 1.75 -2.41
CA ARG A 80 0.56 2.31 -3.76
C ARG A 80 -0.44 1.75 -4.79
N PRO A 81 -0.66 0.42 -4.93
CA PRO A 81 -1.65 -0.11 -5.87
C PRO A 81 -3.09 0.33 -5.59
N LEU A 82 -3.40 0.74 -4.35
CA LEU A 82 -4.71 1.29 -4.01
C LEU A 82 -4.89 2.71 -4.57
N LEU A 83 -3.80 3.48 -4.67
CA LEU A 83 -3.76 4.84 -5.22
C LEU A 83 -3.84 4.86 -6.76
N LEU A 84 -3.38 3.80 -7.43
CA LEU A 84 -3.31 3.73 -8.89
C LEU A 84 -4.65 3.26 -9.48
N GLU A 85 -5.37 4.15 -10.16
CA GLU A 85 -6.64 3.79 -10.84
C GLU A 85 -6.47 2.73 -11.94
N THR A 86 -5.26 2.52 -12.46
CA THR A 86 -4.96 1.48 -13.43
C THR A 86 -5.00 0.08 -12.83
N ASP A 87 -4.66 -0.05 -11.54
CA ASP A 87 -4.49 -1.33 -10.88
C ASP A 87 -5.85 -1.95 -10.52
N ALA A 88 -5.97 -3.28 -10.60
CA ALA A 88 -7.23 -3.98 -10.32
C ALA A 88 -7.71 -3.77 -8.87
N CYS A 89 -6.76 -3.67 -7.93
CA CYS A 89 -7.02 -3.47 -6.51
C CYS A 89 -7.18 -1.99 -6.09
N SER A 90 -7.28 -1.06 -7.05
CA SER A 90 -7.51 0.36 -6.75
C SER A 90 -8.68 0.56 -5.78
N TYR A 91 -8.50 1.44 -4.79
CA TYR A 91 -9.55 1.78 -3.82
C TYR A 91 -10.82 2.29 -4.52
N LEU A 92 -10.67 3.11 -5.57
CA LEU A 92 -11.80 3.65 -6.31
C LEU A 92 -12.57 2.56 -7.10
N LYS A 93 -11.88 1.52 -7.57
CA LYS A 93 -12.52 0.36 -8.21
C LYS A 93 -13.24 -0.51 -7.18
N ALA A 94 -12.66 -0.69 -5.99
CA ALA A 94 -13.28 -1.39 -4.89
C ALA A 94 -14.58 -0.68 -4.46
N LEU A 95 -14.55 0.64 -4.22
CA LEU A 95 -15.74 1.45 -3.96
C LEU A 95 -16.79 1.35 -5.08
N ALA A 96 -16.36 1.29 -6.34
CA ALA A 96 -17.28 1.07 -7.45
C ALA A 96 -17.92 -0.33 -7.42
N GLY A 97 -17.18 -1.35 -7.01
CA GLY A 97 -17.69 -2.71 -6.77
C GLY A 97 -18.73 -2.72 -5.65
N VAL A 98 -18.39 -2.16 -4.49
CA VAL A 98 -19.32 -2.02 -3.36
C VAL A 98 -20.60 -1.30 -3.79
N GLY A 99 -20.48 -0.13 -4.43
CA GLY A 99 -21.64 0.62 -4.90
C GLY A 99 -22.48 -0.11 -5.96
N PHE A 100 -21.87 -1.02 -6.73
CA PHE A 100 -22.59 -1.84 -7.70
C PHE A 100 -23.45 -2.92 -7.03
N PHE A 101 -22.89 -3.64 -6.05
CA PHE A 101 -23.60 -4.70 -5.33
C PHE A 101 -24.58 -4.15 -4.29
N CYS A 102 -24.27 -3.01 -3.68
CA CYS A 102 -25.10 -2.35 -2.66
C CYS A 102 -26.09 -1.33 -3.25
N ARG A 103 -26.34 -1.34 -4.57
CA ARG A 103 -27.13 -0.30 -5.25
C ARG A 103 -28.58 -0.16 -4.76
N ALA A 104 -29.12 -1.21 -4.14
CA ALA A 104 -30.47 -1.24 -3.56
C ALA A 104 -30.53 -0.70 -2.13
N MET A 105 -29.38 -0.36 -1.53
CA MET A 105 -29.23 0.10 -0.16
C MET A 105 -28.88 1.62 -0.17
N PRO A 106 -29.84 2.51 0.16
CA PRO A 106 -29.65 3.96 0.00
C PRO A 106 -28.52 4.56 0.83
N ASP A 107 -28.34 4.06 2.04
CA ASP A 107 -27.30 4.54 2.97
C ASP A 107 -25.91 4.19 2.43
N ASP A 108 -25.72 2.97 1.93
CA ASP A 108 -24.45 2.53 1.34
C ASP A 108 -24.09 3.32 0.08
N LYS A 109 -25.09 3.64 -0.74
CA LYS A 109 -24.88 4.47 -1.92
C LYS A 109 -24.41 5.87 -1.55
N THR A 110 -24.96 6.43 -0.48
CA THR A 110 -24.56 7.75 0.04
C THR A 110 -23.15 7.69 0.61
N TRP A 111 -22.86 6.66 1.41
CA TRP A 111 -21.53 6.43 1.98
C TRP A 111 -20.47 6.24 0.89
N VAL A 112 -20.69 5.37 -0.11
CA VAL A 112 -19.75 5.15 -1.24
C VAL A 112 -19.47 6.45 -1.99
N LYS A 113 -20.49 7.30 -2.17
CA LYS A 113 -20.32 8.60 -2.83
C LYS A 113 -19.43 9.52 -1.97
N GLY A 114 -19.69 9.61 -0.66
CA GLY A 114 -18.89 10.39 0.28
C GLY A 114 -17.43 9.91 0.31
N ALA A 115 -17.21 8.60 0.50
CA ALA A 115 -15.89 7.99 0.52
C ALA A 115 -15.11 8.21 -0.78
N ARG A 116 -15.79 8.19 -1.94
CA ARG A 116 -15.16 8.49 -3.24
C ARG A 116 -14.72 9.95 -3.33
N THR A 117 -15.56 10.87 -2.89
CA THR A 117 -15.24 12.30 -2.89
C THR A 117 -14.05 12.55 -1.98
N GLU A 118 -14.11 12.09 -0.72
CA GLU A 118 -13.02 12.27 0.24
C GLU A 118 -11.69 11.70 -0.28
N TRP A 119 -11.72 10.50 -0.89
CA TRP A 119 -10.53 9.92 -1.49
C TRP A 119 -9.93 10.78 -2.59
N ARG A 120 -10.75 11.26 -3.51
CA ARG A 120 -10.27 12.13 -4.60
C ARG A 120 -9.74 13.45 -4.07
N ASP A 121 -10.38 14.01 -3.05
CA ASP A 121 -9.96 15.26 -2.45
C ASP A 121 -8.61 15.12 -1.74
N ARG A 122 -8.30 13.96 -1.15
CA ARG A 122 -7.02 13.74 -0.46
C ARG A 122 -5.91 13.17 -1.33
N THR A 123 -6.21 12.37 -2.36
CA THR A 123 -5.17 11.70 -3.17
C THR A 123 -5.05 12.24 -4.60
N GLY A 124 -6.02 13.02 -5.07
CA GLY A 124 -6.05 13.53 -6.46
C GLY A 124 -5.39 14.90 -6.61
N SER A 125 -4.64 15.09 -7.69
CA SER A 125 -3.88 16.31 -7.98
C SER A 125 -4.72 17.50 -8.51
N ALA A 126 -6.06 17.38 -8.59
CA ALA A 126 -6.87 18.20 -9.49
C ALA A 126 -7.96 19.07 -8.82
N ALA A 127 -8.04 19.13 -7.49
CA ALA A 127 -9.07 19.95 -6.83
C ALA A 127 -8.57 21.41 -6.65
N PRO A 128 -9.11 22.41 -7.39
CA PRO A 128 -8.60 23.79 -7.36
C PRO A 128 -8.90 24.54 -6.05
N THR A 129 -9.71 23.96 -5.17
CA THR A 129 -10.25 24.59 -3.95
C THR A 129 -10.16 23.66 -2.74
N ARG A 130 -9.15 22.79 -2.70
CA ARG A 130 -8.95 21.86 -1.58
C ARG A 130 -8.66 22.62 -0.29
N GLU A 131 -9.30 22.22 0.80
CA GLU A 131 -8.80 22.54 2.15
C GLU A 131 -7.50 21.76 2.38
N THR A 132 -6.37 22.45 2.27
CA THR A 132 -5.05 21.86 2.53
C THR A 132 -4.89 21.68 4.03
N GLY A 133 -4.21 20.62 4.46
CA GLY A 133 -3.91 20.44 5.88
C GLY A 133 -3.01 21.56 6.38
N TYR A 134 -2.03 21.91 5.56
CA TYR A 134 -1.20 23.11 5.71
C TYR A 134 -0.55 23.48 4.38
N GLN A 135 -0.02 24.71 4.31
CA GLN A 135 0.82 25.22 3.22
C GLN A 135 2.19 25.58 3.79
N VAL A 136 3.25 25.20 3.10
CA VAL A 136 4.61 25.62 3.43
C VAL A 136 4.99 26.76 2.51
N MET A 137 5.53 27.83 3.09
CA MET A 137 6.08 28.96 2.35
C MET A 137 7.52 29.16 2.81
N ILE A 138 8.45 29.19 1.87
CA ILE A 138 9.85 29.50 2.13
C ILE A 138 10.26 30.72 1.33
N GLY A 139 11.12 31.55 1.91
CA GLY A 139 11.66 32.73 1.28
C GLY A 139 13.15 32.85 1.58
N ASN A 140 13.96 33.09 0.56
CA ASN A 140 15.36 33.44 0.73
C ASN A 140 15.47 34.98 0.78
N PRO A 141 15.80 35.56 1.96
CA PRO A 141 15.85 37.02 2.12
C PRO A 141 17.01 37.66 1.36
N LEU A 142 18.02 36.89 0.95
CA LEU A 142 19.18 37.39 0.20
C LEU A 142 18.92 37.45 -1.31
N THR A 143 18.21 36.45 -1.85
CA THR A 143 17.92 36.37 -3.30
C THR A 143 16.53 36.88 -3.67
N GLY A 144 15.63 37.05 -2.68
CA GLY A 144 14.23 37.38 -2.89
C GLY A 144 13.40 36.24 -3.50
N GLN A 145 13.98 35.04 -3.67
CA GLN A 145 13.25 33.87 -4.15
C GLN A 145 12.30 33.37 -3.09
N ALA A 146 11.08 32.99 -3.50
CA ALA A 146 10.09 32.37 -2.65
C ALA A 146 9.48 31.16 -3.36
N ALA A 147 9.04 30.19 -2.57
CA ALA A 147 8.29 29.05 -3.05
C ALA A 147 7.19 28.72 -2.03
N ASP A 148 6.06 28.24 -2.52
CA ASP A 148 4.98 27.73 -1.70
C ASP A 148 4.41 26.44 -2.27
N LEU A 149 4.04 25.52 -1.39
CA LEU A 149 3.42 24.26 -1.77
C LEU A 149 2.51 23.75 -0.67
N ASP A 150 1.46 23.05 -1.07
CA ASP A 150 0.59 22.34 -0.13
C ASP A 150 1.16 20.98 0.30
N ASP A 151 0.66 20.51 1.43
CA ASP A 151 0.96 19.21 2.03
C ASP A 151 0.74 18.03 1.06
N GLN A 152 -0.30 18.06 0.25
CA GLN A 152 -0.62 16.96 -0.65
C GLN A 152 0.46 16.78 -1.73
N ARG A 153 0.89 17.87 -2.35
CA ARG A 153 1.93 17.85 -3.39
C ARG A 153 3.27 17.40 -2.82
N LEU A 154 3.62 17.86 -1.61
CA LEU A 154 4.79 17.39 -0.87
C LEU A 154 4.72 15.88 -0.62
N ALA A 155 3.59 15.40 -0.09
CA ALA A 155 3.36 13.99 0.20
C ALA A 155 3.45 13.10 -1.07
N MET A 156 2.84 13.56 -2.16
CA MET A 156 2.80 12.85 -3.43
C MET A 156 4.16 12.86 -4.15
N ALA A 157 5.00 13.87 -3.91
CA ALA A 157 6.39 13.87 -4.35
C ALA A 157 7.23 12.86 -3.56
N TRP A 158 6.99 12.68 -2.27
CA TRP A 158 7.66 11.63 -1.51
C TRP A 158 7.26 10.22 -1.99
N ILE A 159 5.94 9.95 -2.07
CA ILE A 159 5.41 8.64 -2.44
C ILE A 159 5.83 8.20 -3.84
N TYR A 160 5.88 9.12 -4.80
CA TYR A 160 6.15 8.83 -6.23
C TYR A 160 7.50 9.33 -6.75
N GLY A 161 8.25 10.08 -5.97
CA GLY A 161 9.56 10.62 -6.33
C GLY A 161 10.67 9.97 -5.52
N ASP A 162 10.60 10.09 -4.19
CA ASP A 162 11.64 9.59 -3.29
C ASP A 162 11.57 8.05 -3.15
N VAL A 163 10.38 7.48 -2.88
CA VAL A 163 10.24 6.03 -2.58
C VAL A 163 10.10 5.18 -3.84
N VAL A 164 9.42 5.68 -4.86
CA VAL A 164 9.01 4.90 -6.03
C VAL A 164 9.25 5.71 -7.30
N HIS A 165 9.46 5.05 -8.44
CA HIS A 165 9.47 5.63 -9.80
C HIS A 165 10.51 6.72 -10.13
N HIS A 166 11.15 7.32 -9.13
CA HIS A 166 12.06 8.45 -9.30
C HIS A 166 11.44 9.51 -10.23
N ASP A 167 10.20 9.92 -9.94
CA ASP A 167 9.49 10.97 -10.68
C ASP A 167 10.23 12.32 -10.53
N THR A 168 11.17 12.54 -11.45
CA THR A 168 12.06 13.70 -11.42
C THR A 168 11.32 15.03 -11.59
N GLU A 169 10.12 15.05 -12.17
CA GLU A 169 9.34 16.28 -12.32
C GLU A 169 8.78 16.72 -10.97
N ARG A 170 8.19 15.80 -10.21
CA ARG A 170 7.70 16.08 -8.85
C ARG A 170 8.83 16.45 -7.91
N LEU A 171 9.98 15.78 -8.02
CA LEU A 171 11.15 16.09 -7.20
C LEU A 171 11.67 17.50 -7.49
N LYS A 172 11.73 17.93 -8.75
CA LYS A 172 12.16 19.30 -9.11
C LYS A 172 11.27 20.37 -8.51
N GLU A 173 9.96 20.15 -8.51
CA GLU A 173 9.01 21.11 -7.95
C GLU A 173 9.13 21.25 -6.42
N THR A 174 9.47 20.15 -5.76
CA THR A 174 9.51 20.05 -4.30
C THR A 174 10.91 20.14 -3.70
N ASP A 175 11.94 20.27 -4.56
CA ASP A 175 13.33 20.43 -4.18
C ASP A 175 13.57 21.57 -3.18
N PRO A 176 12.94 22.76 -3.32
CA PRO A 176 13.14 23.86 -2.38
C PRO A 176 12.77 23.54 -0.93
N PHE A 177 11.86 22.57 -0.71
CA PHE A 177 11.39 22.17 0.62
C PHE A 177 12.20 21.01 1.24
N GLY A 178 12.97 20.28 0.41
CA GLY A 178 13.81 19.17 0.84
C GLY A 178 13.06 17.90 1.23
N LEU A 179 13.83 16.82 1.47
CA LEU A 179 13.30 15.49 1.81
C LEU A 179 12.45 15.51 3.08
N SER A 180 12.91 16.19 4.13
CA SER A 180 12.25 16.20 5.44
C SER A 180 10.81 16.69 5.35
N GLU A 181 10.54 17.73 4.58
CA GLU A 181 9.20 18.30 4.45
C GLU A 181 8.29 17.42 3.60
N ARG A 182 8.84 16.79 2.55
CA ARG A 182 8.13 15.78 1.76
C ARG A 182 7.72 14.58 2.61
N PHE A 183 8.64 14.04 3.41
CA PHE A 183 8.37 12.96 4.35
C PHE A 183 7.31 13.36 5.40
N ARG A 184 7.44 14.56 5.98
CA ARG A 184 6.52 15.09 6.99
C ARG A 184 5.09 15.18 6.49
N ALA A 185 4.92 15.55 5.23
CA ALA A 185 3.61 15.58 4.57
C ALA A 185 3.11 14.16 4.20
N ALA A 186 4.01 13.26 3.81
CA ALA A 186 3.68 11.92 3.36
C ALA A 186 3.20 10.98 4.46
N ALA A 187 3.84 11.00 5.64
CA ALA A 187 3.54 10.04 6.70
C ALA A 187 2.06 10.04 7.14
N PRO A 188 1.40 11.20 7.38
CA PRO A 188 -0.04 11.23 7.66
C PRO A 188 -0.91 10.76 6.50
N LEU A 189 -0.54 11.09 5.25
CA LEU A 189 -1.29 10.64 4.07
C LEU A 189 -1.21 9.12 3.91
N VAL A 190 -0.03 8.54 4.11
CA VAL A 190 0.18 7.08 4.08
C VAL A 190 -0.71 6.42 5.13
N ALA A 191 -0.66 6.90 6.38
CA ALA A 191 -1.51 6.39 7.47
C ALA A 191 -3.00 6.51 7.14
N TRP A 192 -3.44 7.67 6.63
CA TRP A 192 -4.84 7.88 6.24
C TRP A 192 -5.30 6.90 5.16
N VAL A 193 -4.47 6.64 4.14
CA VAL A 193 -4.78 5.65 3.10
C VAL A 193 -4.88 4.24 3.70
N MET A 194 -4.00 3.89 4.65
CA MET A 194 -4.09 2.60 5.35
C MET A 194 -5.41 2.47 6.13
N VAL A 195 -5.79 3.50 6.89
CA VAL A 195 -7.07 3.55 7.61
C VAL A 195 -8.23 3.31 6.65
N ARG A 196 -8.31 4.04 5.53
CA ARG A 196 -9.39 3.87 4.55
C ARG A 196 -9.41 2.48 3.92
N ALA A 197 -8.24 1.91 3.65
CA ALA A 197 -8.14 0.55 3.12
C ALA A 197 -8.68 -0.49 4.12
N ILE A 198 -8.33 -0.37 5.40
CA ILE A 198 -8.75 -1.28 6.47
C ILE A 198 -10.25 -1.13 6.76
N GLU A 199 -10.77 0.10 6.81
CA GLU A 199 -12.20 0.35 6.98
C GLU A 199 -13.02 -0.26 5.84
N LEU A 200 -12.60 -0.04 4.59
CA LEU A 200 -13.28 -0.63 3.43
C LEU A 200 -13.15 -2.16 3.42
N LEU A 201 -12.02 -2.72 3.84
CA LEU A 201 -11.87 -4.17 4.01
C LEU A 201 -12.85 -4.73 5.03
N ASN A 202 -12.97 -4.10 6.21
CA ASN A 202 -13.92 -4.51 7.25
C ASN A 202 -15.36 -4.38 6.77
N TYR A 203 -15.67 -3.35 5.99
CA TYR A 203 -16.97 -3.21 5.37
C TYR A 203 -17.26 -4.32 4.34
N VAL A 204 -16.28 -4.68 3.50
CA VAL A 204 -16.41 -5.80 2.56
C VAL A 204 -16.60 -7.14 3.28
N ARG A 205 -15.89 -7.37 4.40
CA ARG A 205 -16.08 -8.55 5.26
C ARG A 205 -17.52 -8.62 5.79
N ALA A 206 -18.03 -7.52 6.35
CA ALA A 206 -19.40 -7.46 6.84
C ALA A 206 -20.44 -7.73 5.74
N LEU A 207 -20.23 -7.18 4.53
CA LEU A 207 -21.12 -7.44 3.38
C LEU A 207 -21.05 -8.89 2.90
N GLN A 208 -19.87 -9.53 2.95
CA GLN A 208 -19.71 -10.95 2.65
C GLN A 208 -20.44 -11.82 3.68
N GLU A 209 -20.26 -11.54 4.98
CA GLU A 209 -20.94 -12.26 6.07
C GLU A 209 -22.46 -12.13 6.00
N TYR A 210 -22.96 -10.95 5.62
CA TYR A 210 -24.38 -10.69 5.40
C TYR A 210 -24.94 -11.32 4.10
N GLY A 211 -24.08 -11.85 3.23
CA GLY A 211 -24.47 -12.44 1.95
C GLY A 211 -24.83 -11.42 0.86
N ALA A 212 -24.48 -10.14 1.05
CA ALA A 212 -24.63 -9.10 0.01
C ALA A 212 -23.54 -9.19 -1.07
N LEU A 213 -22.43 -9.85 -0.76
CA LEU A 213 -21.35 -10.20 -1.69
C LEU A 213 -21.21 -11.72 -1.78
N GLU A 214 -20.69 -12.20 -2.89
CA GLU A 214 -20.38 -13.62 -3.11
C GLU A 214 -18.92 -13.73 -3.59
N LEU A 215 -17.99 -13.14 -2.86
CA LEU A 215 -16.57 -13.26 -3.18
C LEU A 215 -16.09 -14.68 -2.87
N GLN A 216 -15.03 -15.13 -3.56
CA GLN A 216 -14.38 -16.40 -3.26
C GLN A 216 -13.88 -16.42 -1.79
N PRO A 217 -14.28 -17.40 -0.96
CA PRO A 217 -13.86 -17.46 0.44
C PRO A 217 -12.33 -17.41 0.62
N GLU A 218 -11.59 -18.02 -0.30
CA GLU A 218 -10.14 -18.14 -0.28
C GLU A 218 -9.43 -16.77 -0.29
N VAL A 219 -10.08 -15.69 -0.75
CA VAL A 219 -9.48 -14.35 -0.72
C VAL A 219 -9.36 -13.79 0.70
N PHE A 220 -10.17 -14.29 1.64
CA PHE A 220 -10.11 -13.91 3.05
C PHE A 220 -9.15 -14.77 3.88
N ASP A 221 -8.82 -15.97 3.39
CA ASP A 221 -8.02 -16.94 4.14
C ASP A 221 -6.59 -17.09 3.61
N GLN A 222 -6.35 -16.85 2.31
CA GLN A 222 -5.03 -17.06 1.72
C GLN A 222 -3.95 -16.25 2.43
N GLU A 223 -2.74 -16.79 2.50
CA GLU A 223 -1.60 -16.08 3.11
C GLU A 223 -1.24 -14.85 2.28
N VAL A 224 -1.18 -13.68 2.94
CA VAL A 224 -0.82 -12.42 2.30
C VAL A 224 0.48 -11.81 2.86
N VAL A 225 0.94 -12.33 4.00
CA VAL A 225 2.19 -11.96 4.68
C VAL A 225 2.85 -13.22 5.21
N LEU A 226 4.18 -13.27 5.18
CA LEU A 226 4.94 -14.39 5.73
C LEU A 226 4.82 -14.40 7.26
N GLN A 227 4.40 -15.53 7.82
CA GLN A 227 4.37 -15.74 9.27
C GLN A 227 5.73 -16.16 9.84
N SER A 228 6.58 -16.77 9.00
CA SER A 228 7.92 -17.21 9.35
C SER A 228 8.89 -16.89 8.22
N THR A 229 10.09 -16.46 8.60
CA THR A 229 11.27 -16.34 7.73
C THR A 229 12.28 -17.46 7.97
N SER A 230 11.88 -18.47 8.75
CA SER A 230 12.62 -19.71 8.96
C SER A 230 11.86 -20.86 8.30
N TRP A 231 12.60 -21.72 7.61
CA TRP A 231 12.03 -22.89 6.95
C TRP A 231 12.76 -24.14 7.39
N GLU A 232 11.99 -25.13 7.82
CA GLU A 232 12.47 -26.46 8.10
C GLU A 232 11.91 -27.41 7.04
N HIS A 233 12.81 -28.09 6.32
CA HIS A 233 12.43 -29.07 5.31
C HIS A 233 13.08 -30.40 5.65
N THR A 234 12.28 -31.46 5.67
CA THR A 234 12.81 -32.82 5.68
C THR A 234 13.12 -33.22 4.24
N GLY A 235 14.40 -33.38 3.93
CA GLY A 235 14.88 -33.78 2.61
C GLY A 235 15.86 -34.95 2.70
N ARG A 236 16.08 -35.61 1.56
CA ARG A 236 17.20 -36.54 1.39
C ARG A 236 18.29 -35.82 0.63
N VAL A 237 19.49 -35.80 1.18
CA VAL A 237 20.66 -35.19 0.53
C VAL A 237 21.53 -36.31 -0.02
N TYR A 238 22.05 -36.13 -1.22
CA TYR A 238 22.99 -37.05 -1.85
C TYR A 238 24.19 -36.27 -2.38
N SER A 239 25.36 -36.91 -2.39
CA SER A 239 26.60 -36.37 -2.98
C SER A 239 27.16 -37.36 -3.99
N ALA A 240 27.77 -36.85 -5.06
CA ALA A 240 28.48 -37.66 -6.06
C ALA A 240 29.80 -36.98 -6.46
N PRO A 241 30.79 -37.73 -6.97
CA PRO A 241 32.01 -37.14 -7.52
C PRO A 241 31.74 -36.13 -8.64
N VAL A 242 32.59 -35.12 -8.77
CA VAL A 242 32.52 -34.12 -9.85
C VAL A 242 32.54 -34.82 -11.21
N GLY A 243 31.61 -34.43 -12.08
CA GLY A 243 31.41 -35.05 -13.40
C GLY A 243 30.35 -36.16 -13.41
N THR A 244 29.81 -36.57 -12.27
CA THR A 244 28.65 -37.49 -12.22
C THR A 244 27.41 -36.76 -12.74
N PRO A 245 26.66 -37.31 -13.72
CA PRO A 245 25.43 -36.69 -14.20
C PRO A 245 24.39 -36.52 -13.08
N ALA A 246 23.78 -35.33 -13.04
CA ALA A 246 22.64 -35.05 -12.17
C ALA A 246 21.39 -35.85 -12.59
N PRO A 247 20.53 -36.27 -11.64
CA PRO A 247 19.20 -36.78 -11.98
C PRO A 247 18.44 -35.76 -12.83
N VAL A 248 17.64 -36.26 -13.78
CA VAL A 248 16.88 -35.38 -14.70
C VAL A 248 15.76 -34.62 -14.00
N ASP A 249 15.23 -35.16 -12.90
CA ASP A 249 14.25 -34.53 -12.03
C ASP A 249 14.29 -35.14 -10.61
N ALA A 250 13.49 -34.59 -9.71
CA ALA A 250 13.42 -35.01 -8.31
C ALA A 250 12.72 -36.36 -8.08
N LEU A 251 12.05 -36.92 -9.10
CA LEU A 251 11.35 -38.20 -9.04
C LEU A 251 12.21 -39.36 -9.56
N THR A 252 13.21 -39.03 -10.38
CA THR A 252 14.15 -39.99 -10.93
C THR A 252 15.06 -40.50 -9.82
N PRO A 253 15.16 -41.83 -9.62
CA PRO A 253 16.10 -42.40 -8.67
C PRO A 253 17.51 -41.88 -8.93
N VAL A 254 18.21 -41.48 -7.87
CA VAL A 254 19.61 -41.08 -7.99
C VAL A 254 20.42 -42.27 -8.54
N GLY A 255 21.13 -42.03 -9.65
CA GLY A 255 21.85 -43.07 -10.38
C GLY A 255 23.09 -43.59 -9.65
N GLU A 256 23.83 -44.46 -10.33
CA GLU A 256 25.10 -44.98 -9.81
C GLU A 256 26.11 -43.83 -9.57
N GLY A 257 26.81 -43.87 -8.43
CA GLY A 257 27.76 -42.82 -8.01
C GLY A 257 27.22 -41.80 -7.01
N TRP A 258 25.90 -41.76 -6.79
CA TRP A 258 25.28 -40.93 -5.76
C TRP A 258 25.24 -41.66 -4.41
N THR A 259 25.73 -41.01 -3.36
CA THR A 259 25.74 -41.55 -2.00
C THR A 259 24.87 -40.68 -1.10
N PRO A 260 23.93 -41.24 -0.31
CA PRO A 260 23.15 -40.45 0.63
C PRO A 260 24.06 -39.85 1.71
N LEU A 261 23.91 -38.55 1.92
CA LEU A 261 24.52 -37.87 3.05
C LEU A 261 23.77 -38.31 4.31
N SER A 262 24.51 -38.83 5.30
CA SER A 262 23.94 -39.32 6.56
C SER A 262 24.68 -38.67 7.74
N GLY A 263 23.93 -38.38 8.82
CA GLY A 263 24.44 -37.71 10.02
C GLY A 263 24.12 -36.20 10.11
N ASN A 264 24.53 -35.57 11.21
CA ASN A 264 24.44 -34.12 11.40
C ASN A 264 25.52 -33.42 10.56
N ALA A 265 25.22 -33.14 9.30
CA ALA A 265 26.11 -32.37 8.43
C ALA A 265 25.60 -30.92 8.32
N VAL A 266 26.43 -29.97 8.71
CA VAL A 266 26.24 -28.56 8.37
C VAL A 266 26.90 -28.34 7.01
N LEU A 267 26.09 -28.18 5.97
CA LEU A 267 26.57 -27.83 4.64
C LEU A 267 26.56 -26.30 4.52
N GLN A 268 27.73 -25.70 4.38
CA GLN A 268 27.87 -24.32 3.93
C GLN A 268 28.11 -24.34 2.42
N GLN A 269 27.43 -23.49 1.66
CA GLN A 269 27.82 -23.26 0.27
C GLN A 269 29.28 -22.80 0.29
N ALA A 270 30.14 -23.47 -0.49
CA ALA A 270 31.49 -22.98 -0.70
C ALA A 270 31.41 -21.62 -1.41
N GLU A 271 32.12 -20.63 -0.87
CA GLU A 271 32.37 -19.39 -1.60
C GLU A 271 33.18 -19.75 -2.85
N GLU A 272 32.68 -19.37 -4.03
CA GLU A 272 33.43 -19.43 -5.30
C GLU A 272 34.49 -18.32 -5.37
#